data_AF-A0A177M785-F1
#
_entry.id   AF-A0A177M785-F1
#
_cell.length_a   1.000
_cell.length_b   1.000
_cell.length_c   1.000
_cell.angle_alpha   90.00
_cell.angle_beta   90.00
_cell.angle_gamma   90.00
#
_symmetry.space_group_name_H-M   'P 1'
#
loop_
_entity.id
_entity.type
_entity.pdbx_description
1 polymer ?
#
loop_
_entity_poly.entity_id
_entity_poly.type
_entity_poly.pdbx_seq_one_letter_code
_entity_poly.pdbx_strand_id
1 'polypeptide(L)'
;MKTLLSLKLWLAVCLLAVSTASSAGVIWESTSGDSEFFAPGFLFPSGETFGIFSEGASLASATPLETFTGFKSYASASPFKLALWTTSGWISESGSLALAGDDYLLSFLKPGLLTNNLVFLYGVDIQAAANQNPVSGVPLPASVWFMTSAMLGFLYIGRRKQVV
;
A
#
# COMPACT_ATOMS: atom_id res chain seq x y z
N MET A 1 14.20 -14.68 -34.63
CA MET A 1 13.65 -15.35 -33.42
C MET A 1 14.24 -14.83 -32.10
N LYS A 2 15.54 -14.47 -32.01
CA LYS A 2 16.17 -14.03 -30.75
C LYS A 2 15.68 -12.67 -30.21
N THR A 3 15.29 -11.73 -31.08
CA THR A 3 14.81 -10.38 -30.71
C THR A 3 13.39 -10.36 -30.12
N LEU A 4 12.53 -11.31 -30.53
CA LEU A 4 11.18 -11.48 -29.95
C LEU A 4 11.23 -12.07 -28.54
N LEU A 5 12.27 -12.84 -28.23
CA LEU A 5 12.45 -13.45 -26.91
C LEU A 5 12.96 -12.42 -25.90
N SER A 6 13.90 -11.55 -26.32
CA SER A 6 14.39 -10.46 -25.47
C SER A 6 13.30 -9.44 -25.17
N LEU A 7 12.49 -9.02 -26.14
CA LEU A 7 11.40 -8.05 -25.90
C LEU A 7 10.38 -8.57 -24.88
N LYS A 8 10.01 -9.85 -24.94
CA LYS A 8 9.09 -10.48 -23.96
C LYS A 8 9.68 -10.50 -22.55
N LEU A 9 10.97 -10.80 -22.44
CA LEU A 9 11.67 -10.83 -21.15
C LEU A 9 11.74 -9.44 -20.54
N TRP A 10 12.13 -8.42 -21.31
CA TRP A 10 12.21 -7.04 -20.83
C TRP A 10 10.84 -6.46 -20.48
N LEU A 11 9.80 -6.79 -21.25
CA LEU A 11 8.43 -6.39 -20.92
C LEU A 11 7.96 -7.05 -19.61
N ALA A 12 8.26 -8.34 -19.39
CA ALA A 12 7.94 -9.02 -18.14
C ALA A 12 8.67 -8.40 -16.92
N VAL A 13 9.92 -7.98 -17.09
CA VAL A 13 10.69 -7.29 -16.04
C VAL A 13 10.09 -5.90 -15.72
N CYS A 14 9.74 -5.12 -16.75
CA CYS A 14 9.08 -3.83 -16.54
C CYS A 14 7.68 -3.98 -15.91
N LEU A 15 6.93 -5.03 -16.28
CA LEU A 15 5.61 -5.32 -15.73
C LEU A 15 5.67 -5.83 -14.28
N LEU A 16 6.69 -6.60 -13.92
CA LEU A 16 6.97 -7.00 -12.53
C LEU A 16 7.27 -5.77 -11.67
N ALA A 17 8.06 -4.83 -12.19
CA ALA A 17 8.39 -3.58 -11.51
C ALA A 17 7.16 -2.65 -11.31
N VAL A 18 6.14 -2.72 -12.18
CA VAL A 18 4.89 -1.93 -12.04
C VAL A 18 3.86 -2.63 -11.14
N SER A 19 3.93 -3.95 -10.96
CA SER A 19 2.98 -4.71 -10.13
C SER A 19 3.01 -4.34 -8.64
N THR A 20 4.11 -3.77 -8.15
CA THR A 20 4.27 -3.33 -6.76
C THR A 20 3.71 -1.92 -6.49
N ALA A 21 3.29 -1.18 -7.52
CA ALA A 21 2.77 0.19 -7.36
C ALA A 21 1.29 0.26 -6.93
N SER A 22 0.61 -0.89 -6.82
CA SER A 22 -0.73 -0.99 -6.21
C SER A 22 -0.58 -1.34 -4.73
N SER A 23 0.04 -0.47 -3.94
CA SER A 23 0.03 -0.63 -2.48
C SER A 23 -1.32 -0.15 -1.96
N ALA A 24 -2.25 -1.07 -1.75
CA ALA A 24 -3.31 -0.84 -0.78
C ALA A 24 -2.60 -0.78 0.58
N GLY A 25 -2.72 0.34 1.31
CA GLY A 25 -2.06 0.48 2.61
C GLY A 25 -2.25 -0.73 3.50
N VAL A 26 -1.19 -1.11 4.22
CA VAL A 26 -1.18 -2.27 5.13
C VAL A 26 -2.32 -2.13 6.13
N ILE A 27 -2.98 -3.26 6.42
CA ILE A 27 -3.97 -3.33 7.47
C ILE A 27 -3.28 -3.76 8.74
N TRP A 28 -3.46 -2.96 9.77
CA TRP A 28 -2.85 -3.12 11.07
C TRP A 28 -3.90 -3.62 12.06
N GLU A 29 -3.47 -4.42 13.02
CA GLU A 29 -4.26 -4.80 14.18
C GLU A 29 -3.42 -4.60 15.44
N SER A 30 -4.07 -4.31 16.56
CA SER A 30 -3.39 -4.21 17.85
C SER A 30 -3.02 -5.62 18.34
N THR A 31 -1.85 -5.74 18.97
CA THR A 31 -1.40 -7.03 19.53
C THR A 31 -1.98 -7.27 20.93
N SER A 32 -2.21 -6.22 21.73
CA SER A 32 -2.70 -6.31 23.11
C SER A 32 -4.06 -5.65 23.37
N GLY A 33 -4.66 -5.02 22.36
CA GLY A 33 -5.96 -4.36 22.41
C GLY A 33 -5.89 -2.83 22.28
N ASP A 34 -4.74 -2.24 22.59
CA ASP A 34 -4.45 -0.81 22.46
C ASP A 34 -3.19 -0.61 21.61
N SER A 35 -3.18 0.38 20.72
CA SER A 35 -2.00 0.75 19.94
C SER A 35 -1.61 2.19 20.21
N GLU A 36 -0.31 2.48 20.23
CA GLU A 36 0.19 3.85 20.39
C GLU A 36 0.88 4.31 19.13
N PHE A 37 0.59 5.55 18.73
CA PHE A 37 1.14 6.19 17.56
C PHE A 37 1.86 7.47 17.95
N PHE A 38 3.07 7.64 17.45
CA PHE A 38 3.88 8.83 17.67
C PHE A 38 4.55 9.27 16.37
N ALA A 39 4.28 10.50 15.94
CA ALA A 39 4.95 11.09 14.78
C ALA A 39 6.21 11.85 15.20
N PRO A 40 7.43 11.37 14.87
CA PRO A 40 8.67 12.04 15.20
C PRO A 40 8.84 13.33 14.37
N GLY A 41 8.30 14.43 14.88
CA GLY A 41 8.86 15.76 14.67
C GLY A 41 10.04 15.92 15.64
N PHE A 42 11.16 16.47 15.17
CA PHE A 42 12.51 16.41 15.78
C PHE A 42 12.58 16.51 17.32
N LEU A 43 11.63 17.17 18.00
CA LEU A 43 11.37 17.07 19.44
C LEU A 43 9.87 17.39 19.76
N PHE A 44 8.89 16.56 19.37
CA PHE A 44 7.42 16.72 19.52
C PHE A 44 6.69 17.51 18.40
N PRO A 45 5.34 17.48 18.38
CA PRO A 45 4.51 16.83 17.36
C PRO A 45 4.74 17.37 15.94
N SER A 46 4.78 16.46 14.96
CA SER A 46 4.67 16.85 13.56
C SER A 46 3.34 17.60 13.31
N GLY A 47 3.36 18.67 12.51
CA GLY A 47 2.13 19.31 12.02
C GLY A 47 1.32 18.43 11.05
N GLU A 48 1.82 17.23 10.77
CA GLU A 48 1.18 16.23 9.93
C GLU A 48 -0.04 15.63 10.64
N THR A 49 -1.15 15.58 9.91
CA THR A 49 -2.38 14.98 10.39
C THR A 49 -2.48 13.55 9.87
N PHE A 50 -2.60 12.61 10.78
CA PHE A 50 -2.82 11.20 10.49
C PHE A 50 -4.28 10.84 10.72
N GLY A 51 -4.75 9.83 10.00
CA GLY A 51 -6.10 9.31 10.09
C GLY A 51 -6.09 7.80 10.27
N ILE A 52 -6.98 7.31 11.14
CA ILE A 52 -7.27 5.90 11.34
C ILE A 52 -8.56 5.59 10.61
N PHE A 53 -8.54 4.56 9.78
CA PHE A 53 -9.64 4.14 8.92
C PHE A 53 -10.01 2.69 9.21
N SER A 54 -11.25 2.29 8.93
CA SER A 54 -11.60 0.87 8.92
C SER A 54 -10.79 0.13 7.86
N GLU A 55 -10.45 -1.15 8.09
CA GLU A 55 -9.70 -1.99 7.16
C GLU A 55 -10.19 -1.91 5.69
N GLY A 56 -11.51 -1.89 5.46
CA GLY A 56 -12.13 -1.83 4.12
C GLY A 56 -12.25 -0.45 3.49
N ALA A 57 -11.79 0.61 4.15
CA ALA A 57 -12.01 1.98 3.69
C ALA A 57 -11.24 2.29 2.40
N SER A 58 -11.91 2.97 1.48
CA SER A 58 -11.28 3.68 0.37
C SER A 58 -10.85 5.07 0.84
N LEU A 59 -9.55 5.32 0.94
CA LEU A 59 -9.00 6.58 1.44
C LEU A 59 -9.44 7.81 0.61
N ALA A 60 -9.84 7.62 -0.64
CA ALA A 60 -10.29 8.69 -1.52
C ALA A 60 -11.69 9.25 -1.17
N SER A 61 -12.52 8.47 -0.48
CA SER A 61 -13.93 8.83 -0.22
C SER A 61 -14.41 8.56 1.20
N ALA A 62 -13.71 7.71 1.95
CA ALA A 62 -14.05 7.42 3.33
C ALA A 62 -13.65 8.59 4.24
N THR A 63 -14.43 8.77 5.30
CA THR A 63 -14.04 9.63 6.42
C THR A 63 -13.21 8.81 7.42
N PRO A 64 -12.15 9.37 8.00
CA PRO A 64 -11.41 8.71 9.07
C PRO A 64 -12.32 8.45 10.27
N LEU A 65 -12.13 7.31 10.93
CA LEU A 65 -12.73 7.01 12.22
C LEU A 65 -12.22 7.99 13.26
N GLU A 66 -10.91 8.22 13.26
CA GLU A 66 -10.24 9.17 14.13
C GLU A 66 -9.08 9.84 13.40
N THR A 67 -8.76 11.06 13.81
CA THR A 67 -7.60 11.80 13.31
C THR A 67 -6.75 12.30 14.46
N PHE A 68 -5.44 12.41 14.24
CA PHE A 68 -4.51 12.88 15.25
C PHE A 68 -3.29 13.59 14.66
N THR A 69 -2.63 14.38 15.49
CA THR A 69 -1.38 15.08 15.19
C THR A 69 -0.41 14.82 16.32
N GLY A 70 0.78 14.30 16.02
CA GLY A 70 1.77 13.97 17.05
C GLY A 70 1.51 12.61 17.70
N PHE A 71 0.90 12.59 18.88
CA PHE A 71 0.68 11.37 19.67
C PHE A 71 -0.79 10.95 19.68
N LYS A 72 -1.04 9.64 19.65
CA LYS A 72 -2.37 9.05 19.80
C LYS A 72 -2.28 7.67 20.42
N SER A 73 -3.06 7.43 21.46
CA SER A 73 -3.42 6.08 21.89
C SER A 73 -4.78 5.72 21.27
N TYR A 74 -4.88 4.53 20.71
CA TYR A 74 -6.05 4.03 20.00
C TYR A 74 -6.38 2.60 20.45
N ALA A 75 -7.51 2.45 21.13
CA ALA A 75 -8.02 1.16 21.57
C ALA A 75 -8.93 0.57 20.49
N SER A 76 -8.56 -0.57 19.90
CA SER A 76 -9.38 -1.23 18.89
C SER A 76 -9.14 -2.72 18.83
N ALA A 77 -10.23 -3.48 18.98
CA ALA A 77 -10.26 -4.93 18.74
C ALA A 77 -10.42 -5.28 17.25
N SER A 78 -10.58 -4.29 16.37
CA SER A 78 -10.79 -4.50 14.92
C SER A 78 -9.60 -3.99 14.10
N PRO A 79 -9.27 -4.66 12.98
CA PRO A 79 -8.21 -4.20 12.09
C PRO A 79 -8.54 -2.84 11.46
N PHE A 80 -7.49 -2.06 11.21
CA PHE A 80 -7.58 -0.68 10.76
C PHE A 80 -6.48 -0.34 9.73
N LYS A 81 -6.64 0.79 9.06
CA LYS A 81 -5.66 1.38 8.15
C LYS A 81 -5.20 2.72 8.66
N LEU A 82 -3.95 3.04 8.35
CA LEU A 82 -3.36 4.34 8.66
C LEU A 82 -3.17 5.14 7.37
N ALA A 83 -3.45 6.44 7.45
CA ALA A 83 -3.27 7.35 6.34
C ALA A 83 -2.71 8.70 6.80
N LEU A 84 -2.00 9.37 5.89
CA LEU A 84 -1.51 10.73 6.06
C LEU A 84 -2.41 11.70 5.29
N TRP A 85 -2.80 12.81 5.91
CA TRP A 85 -3.49 13.90 5.23
C TRP A 85 -2.49 14.71 4.40
N THR A 86 -2.81 14.93 3.13
CA THR A 86 -2.07 15.80 2.22
C THR A 86 -3.00 16.87 1.66
N THR A 87 -2.44 17.87 0.99
CA THR A 87 -3.23 18.87 0.26
C THR A 87 -4.13 18.27 -0.82
N SER A 88 -3.79 17.08 -1.32
CA SER A 88 -4.55 16.32 -2.31
C SER A 88 -5.50 15.27 -1.72
N GLY A 89 -5.54 15.11 -0.40
CA GLY A 89 -6.37 14.12 0.28
C GLY A 89 -5.58 13.10 1.10
N TRP A 90 -6.25 12.03 1.55
CA TRP A 90 -5.63 10.96 2.33
C TRP A 90 -4.78 10.05 1.46
N ILE A 91 -3.55 9.77 1.91
CA ILE A 91 -2.66 8.82 1.27
C ILE A 91 -2.34 7.66 2.22
N SER A 92 -2.17 6.47 1.67
CA SER A 92 -1.74 5.31 2.43
C SER A 92 -0.25 5.34 2.74
N GLU A 93 0.13 4.50 3.69
CA GLU A 93 1.52 4.17 3.95
C GLU A 93 2.23 3.67 2.68
N SER A 94 3.48 4.11 2.52
CA SER A 94 4.38 3.73 1.42
C SER A 94 5.35 2.61 1.81
N GLY A 95 5.60 2.42 3.10
CA GLY A 95 6.34 1.28 3.62
C GLY A 95 6.52 1.31 5.13
N SER A 96 6.82 0.15 5.69
CA SER A 96 7.02 -0.09 7.12
C SER A 96 8.38 -0.74 7.39
N LEU A 97 9.02 -0.35 8.48
CA LEU A 97 10.20 -1.01 9.04
C LEU A 97 9.85 -1.57 10.42
N ALA A 98 9.94 -2.89 10.57
CA ALA A 98 9.86 -3.52 11.88
C ALA A 98 11.08 -3.13 12.71
N LEU A 99 10.85 -2.75 13.97
CA LEU A 99 11.90 -2.37 14.90
C LEU A 99 12.20 -3.54 15.84
N ALA A 100 11.62 -3.55 17.04
CA ALA A 100 11.74 -4.64 17.99
C ALA A 100 10.36 -4.97 18.57
N GLY A 101 10.02 -6.26 18.66
CA GLY A 101 8.69 -6.68 19.08
C GLY A 101 7.61 -6.24 18.09
N ASP A 102 6.52 -5.71 18.62
CA ASP A 102 5.34 -5.24 17.88
C ASP A 102 5.43 -3.74 17.53
N ASP A 103 6.65 -3.22 17.38
CA ASP A 103 6.92 -1.83 17.05
C ASP A 103 7.33 -1.68 15.58
N TYR A 104 6.76 -0.65 14.93
CA TYR A 104 7.01 -0.35 13.54
C TYR A 104 7.26 1.14 13.32
N LEU A 105 8.22 1.45 12.44
CA LEU A 105 8.37 2.76 11.83
C LEU A 105 7.69 2.76 10.47
N LEU A 106 6.60 3.48 10.34
CA LEU A 106 5.80 3.65 9.13
C LEU A 106 6.25 4.89 8.38
N SER A 107 6.21 4.83 7.04
CA SER A 107 6.63 5.91 6.17
C SER A 107 5.54 6.25 5.15
N PHE A 108 5.35 7.54 4.91
CA PHE A 108 4.35 8.10 4.00
C PHE A 108 5.04 9.05 3.02
N LEU A 109 4.80 8.85 1.72
CA LEU A 109 5.35 9.69 0.66
C LEU A 109 4.32 10.71 0.19
N LYS A 110 4.56 11.98 0.52
CA LYS A 110 3.77 13.11 0.02
C LYS A 110 3.95 13.25 -1.50
N PRO A 111 2.88 13.17 -2.28
CA PRO A 111 2.96 13.35 -3.73
C PRO A 111 3.30 14.80 -4.09
N GLY A 112 4.01 15.00 -5.19
CA GLY A 112 4.26 16.33 -5.77
C GLY A 112 5.40 17.13 -5.12
N LEU A 113 6.13 16.58 -4.16
CA LEU A 113 7.31 17.20 -3.54
C LEU A 113 8.59 16.50 -4.01
N LEU A 114 9.60 17.29 -4.42
CA LEU A 114 10.91 16.80 -4.86
C LEU A 114 11.91 16.62 -3.70
N THR A 115 11.67 17.27 -2.56
CA THR A 115 12.50 17.18 -1.34
C THR A 115 11.60 17.16 -0.11
N ASN A 116 12.06 16.55 0.99
CA ASN A 116 11.32 16.42 2.26
C ASN A 116 9.89 15.88 2.08
N ASN A 117 9.73 14.94 1.14
CA ASN A 117 8.45 14.34 0.80
C ASN A 117 8.09 13.15 1.70
N LEU A 118 8.96 12.78 2.64
CA LEU A 118 8.79 11.59 3.46
C LEU A 118 8.44 11.97 4.89
N VAL A 119 7.34 11.40 5.38
CA VAL A 119 6.83 11.57 6.74
C VAL A 119 6.86 10.23 7.44
N PHE A 120 7.29 10.23 8.70
CA PHE A 120 7.36 9.04 9.52
C PHE A 120 6.29 9.02 10.61
N LEU A 121 5.83 7.83 10.95
CA LEU A 121 4.96 7.56 12.09
C LEU A 121 5.47 6.31 12.79
N TYR A 122 5.75 6.43 14.08
CA TYR A 122 6.07 5.29 14.94
C TYR A 122 4.75 4.68 15.43
N GLY A 123 4.61 3.36 15.31
CA GLY A 123 3.52 2.59 15.89
C GLY A 123 4.10 1.59 16.89
N VAL A 124 3.52 1.54 18.09
CA VAL A 124 3.81 0.60 19.17
C VAL A 124 2.60 -0.31 19.32
N ASP A 125 2.85 -1.59 19.61
CA ASP A 125 1.82 -2.61 19.79
C ASP A 125 0.89 -2.73 18.57
N ILE A 126 1.52 -2.79 17.39
CA ILE A 126 0.84 -3.06 16.12
C ILE A 126 1.48 -4.24 15.39
N GLN A 127 0.64 -5.04 14.76
CA GLN A 127 1.07 -6.09 13.86
C GLN A 127 0.27 -6.03 12.56
N ALA A 128 0.86 -6.52 11.47
CA ALA A 128 0.12 -6.65 10.22
C ALA A 128 -1.00 -7.67 10.42
N ALA A 129 -2.24 -7.26 10.15
CA ALA A 129 -3.40 -8.12 10.31
C ALA A 129 -3.27 -9.41 9.49
N ALA A 130 -3.74 -10.53 10.05
CA ALA A 130 -3.73 -11.82 9.36
C ALA A 130 -4.42 -11.76 7.99
N ASN A 131 -5.45 -10.91 7.85
CA ASN A 131 -6.09 -10.62 6.59
C ASN A 131 -5.69 -9.23 6.05
N GLN A 132 -4.75 -9.22 5.10
CA GLN A 132 -4.39 -8.00 4.34
C GLN A 132 -5.37 -7.65 3.21
N ASN A 133 -6.51 -8.35 3.12
CA ASN A 133 -7.51 -8.16 2.07
C ASN A 133 -8.94 -8.12 2.64
N PRO A 134 -9.40 -6.96 3.12
CA PRO A 134 -10.57 -6.92 3.98
C PRO A 134 -11.88 -6.98 3.18
N VAL A 135 -11.95 -6.52 1.92
CA VAL A 135 -13.13 -6.74 1.05
C VAL A 135 -12.78 -6.69 -0.45
N SER A 136 -13.07 -7.79 -1.16
CA SER A 136 -13.43 -7.93 -2.59
C SER A 136 -12.74 -7.03 -3.64
N GLY A 137 -11.75 -7.61 -4.33
CA GLY A 137 -11.55 -7.41 -5.77
C GLY A 137 -11.22 -5.98 -6.20
N VAL A 138 -10.01 -5.51 -5.89
CA VAL A 138 -9.39 -4.48 -6.72
C VAL A 138 -9.33 -5.05 -8.14
N PRO A 139 -9.93 -4.40 -9.16
CA PRO A 139 -9.73 -4.81 -10.54
C PRO A 139 -8.22 -4.86 -10.74
N LEU A 140 -7.70 -6.08 -10.98
CA LEU A 140 -6.28 -6.27 -11.26
C LEU A 140 -5.86 -5.16 -12.23
N PRO A 141 -4.72 -4.48 -11.99
CA PRO A 141 -4.30 -3.35 -12.81
C PRO A 141 -4.50 -3.68 -14.29
N ALA A 142 -4.94 -2.72 -15.12
CA ALA A 142 -5.31 -2.99 -16.51
C ALA A 142 -4.25 -3.82 -17.27
N SER A 143 -2.98 -3.71 -16.89
CA SER A 143 -1.88 -4.55 -17.33
C SER A 143 -2.13 -6.07 -17.20
N VAL A 144 -2.79 -6.55 -16.15
CA VAL A 144 -3.13 -7.97 -15.95
C VAL A 144 -4.25 -8.43 -16.90
N TRP A 145 -5.23 -7.56 -17.18
CA TRP A 145 -6.26 -7.81 -18.19
C TRP A 145 -5.69 -7.79 -19.62
N PHE A 146 -4.77 -6.87 -19.91
CA PHE A 146 -4.04 -6.85 -21.17
C PHE A 146 -3.10 -8.06 -21.30
N MET A 147 -2.48 -8.51 -20.20
CA MET A 147 -1.61 -9.68 -20.16
C MET A 147 -2.38 -10.98 -20.45
N THR A 148 -3.52 -11.19 -19.78
CA THR A 148 -4.37 -12.37 -20.02
C THR A 148 -4.90 -12.40 -21.45
N SER A 149 -5.35 -11.26 -21.97
CA SER A 149 -5.80 -11.12 -23.36
C SER A 149 -4.67 -11.37 -24.37
N ALA A 150 -3.48 -10.83 -24.13
CA ALA A 150 -2.31 -11.03 -25.00
C ALA A 150 -1.81 -12.48 -24.97
N MET A 151 -1.76 -13.11 -23.79
CA MET A 151 -1.35 -14.51 -23.64
C MET A 151 -2.32 -15.46 -24.34
N LEU A 152 -3.63 -15.27 -24.18
CA LEU A 152 -4.64 -16.02 -24.93
C LEU A 152 -4.51 -15.80 -26.44
N GLY A 153 -4.26 -14.56 -26.88
CA GLY A 153 -3.99 -14.24 -28.29
C GLY A 153 -2.75 -14.96 -28.85
N PHE A 154 -1.64 -14.98 -28.10
CA PHE A 154 -0.42 -15.68 -28.51
C PHE A 154 -0.60 -17.21 -28.55
N LEU A 155 -1.34 -17.79 -27.59
CA LEU A 155 -1.67 -19.22 -27.60
C LEU A 155 -2.60 -19.58 -28.76
N TYR A 156 -3.57 -18.73 -29.08
CA TYR A 156 -4.48 -18.91 -30.21
C TYR A 156 -3.74 -18.86 -31.56
N ILE A 157 -2.83 -17.89 -31.74
CA ILE A 157 -2.02 -17.76 -32.96
C ILE A 157 -1.00 -18.90 -33.08
N GLY A 158 -0.44 -19.38 -31.96
CA GLY A 158 0.49 -20.51 -31.91
C GLY A 158 -0.13 -21.82 -32.43
N ARG A 159 -1.41 -22.09 -32.11
CA ARG A 159 -2.12 -23.28 -32.61
C ARG A 159 -2.35 -23.29 -34.13
N ARG A 160 -2.43 -22.13 -34.78
CA ARG A 160 -2.65 -22.05 -36.25
C ARG A 160 -1.40 -22.28 -37.10
N LYS A 161 -0.21 -22.44 -36.50
CA LYS A 161 1.04 -22.70 -37.25
C LYS A 161 1.48 -24.17 -37.28
N GLN A 162 0.71 -25.10 -36.70
CA GLN A 162 0.96 -26.55 -36.74
C GLN A 162 0.01 -27.33 -37.66
N VAL A 163 -0.61 -26.67 -38.64
CA VAL A 163 -1.29 -27.38 -39.74
C VAL A 163 -0.50 -27.11 -41.03
N VAL A 164 0.65 -27.76 -41.14
CA VAL A 164 1.23 -28.36 -42.36
C VAL A 164 2.02 -29.58 -41.91
#